data_AF-A0A7V2KVN1-F1
#
_entry.id   AF-A0A7V2KVN1-F1
#
_cell.length_a   1.000
_cell.length_b   1.000
_cell.length_c   1.000
_cell.angle_alpha   90.00
_cell.angle_beta   90.00
_cell.angle_gamma   90.00
#
_symmetry.space_group_name_H-M   'P 1'
#
loop_
_entity.id
_entity.type
_entity.pdbx_description
1 polymer ?
#
loop_
_entity_poly.entity_id
_entity_poly.type
_entity_poly.pdbx_seq_one_letter_code
_entity_poly.pdbx_strand_id
1 'polypeptide(L)'
;MSRLLKTEQETIINYNNAEDTAYIYTCSVSLMQHLEKKPGLQPTATHGRYAREYECPKSWIKKPRKPRQLSEVQKEKLRLRFVEKSILRRKLPSAVGDSGGEK
;
A
#
# COMPACT_ATOMS: atom_id res chain seq x y z
N MET A 1 -21.71 -11.10 10.78
CA MET A 1 -20.30 -11.51 10.98
C MET A 1 -19.74 -10.67 12.13
N SER A 2 -19.32 -11.32 13.22
CA SER A 2 -18.67 -10.61 14.33
C SER A 2 -17.38 -9.97 13.84
N ARG A 3 -17.31 -8.64 13.96
CA ARG A 3 -16.12 -7.87 13.60
C ARG A 3 -15.10 -8.06 14.71
N LEU A 4 -13.91 -8.56 14.36
CA LEU A 4 -12.78 -8.63 15.31
C LEU A 4 -12.53 -7.24 15.90
N LEU A 5 -12.29 -7.20 17.21
CA LEU A 5 -11.80 -6.02 17.90
C LEU A 5 -10.46 -5.59 17.31
N LYS A 6 -10.10 -4.31 17.45
CA LYS A 6 -8.83 -3.79 16.90
C LYS A 6 -7.61 -4.52 17.47
N THR A 7 -7.69 -4.98 18.72
CA THR A 7 -6.65 -5.76 19.39
C THR A 7 -6.50 -7.16 18.82
N GLU A 8 -7.56 -7.73 18.26
CA GLU A 8 -7.57 -9.08 17.65
C GLU A 8 -7.10 -9.06 16.19
N GLN A 9 -7.01 -7.87 15.57
CA GLN A 9 -6.54 -7.67 14.20
C GLN A 9 -5.01 -7.54 14.14
N GLU A 10 -4.30 -8.46 14.78
CA GLU A 10 -2.85 -8.46 14.80
C GLU A 10 -2.24 -8.74 13.42
N THR A 11 -0.99 -8.33 13.25
CA THR A 11 -0.18 -8.66 12.08
C THR A 11 1.24 -8.88 12.53
N ILE A 12 1.78 -10.05 12.18
CA ILE A 12 3.14 -10.47 12.50
C ILE A 12 3.87 -10.64 11.18
N ILE A 13 5.03 -10.00 11.06
CA ILE A 13 5.90 -10.10 9.90
C ILE A 13 7.19 -10.76 10.34
N ASN A 14 7.45 -11.97 9.86
CA ASN A 14 8.73 -12.63 10.05
C ASN A 14 9.73 -12.15 9.00
N TYR A 15 10.88 -11.67 9.48
CA TYR A 15 11.94 -11.06 8.68
C TYR A 15 13.30 -11.49 9.24
N ASN A 16 13.74 -12.71 8.91
CA ASN A 16 15.08 -13.20 9.27
C ASN A 16 16.17 -12.59 8.34
N ASN A 17 17.45 -12.92 8.53
CA ASN A 17 18.53 -12.48 7.64
C ASN A 17 19.01 -13.56 6.65
N ALA A 18 18.49 -14.78 6.75
CA ALA A 18 18.93 -15.91 5.94
C ALA A 18 18.22 -15.96 4.58
N GLU A 19 16.97 -15.52 4.52
CA GLU A 19 16.11 -15.62 3.34
C GLU A 19 15.86 -14.24 2.70
N ASP A 20 15.43 -14.19 1.45
CA ASP A 20 14.99 -12.95 0.79
C ASP A 20 13.47 -12.73 0.86
N THR A 21 12.73 -13.70 1.41
CA THR A 21 11.27 -13.72 1.52
C THR A 21 10.82 -13.42 2.95
N ALA A 22 9.82 -12.56 3.10
CA ALA A 22 9.15 -12.30 4.37
C ALA A 22 7.82 -13.03 4.43
N TYR A 23 7.49 -13.52 5.63
CA TYR A 23 6.22 -14.17 5.92
C TYR A 23 5.34 -13.24 6.72
N ILE A 24 4.10 -13.06 6.28
CA ILE A 24 3.14 -12.15 6.90
C ILE A 24 1.95 -12.98 7.37
N TYR A 25 1.77 -13.08 8.68
CA TYR A 25 0.52 -13.52 9.29
C TYR A 25 -0.33 -12.29 9.60
N THR A 26 -1.60 -12.28 9.20
CA THR A 26 -2.49 -11.16 9.51
C THR A 26 -3.91 -11.62 9.82
N CYS A 27 -4.50 -10.99 10.83
CA CYS A 27 -5.93 -11.03 11.14
C CYS A 27 -6.66 -9.77 10.63
N SER A 28 -5.95 -8.87 9.94
CA SER A 28 -6.49 -7.59 9.48
C SER A 28 -7.11 -7.72 8.10
N VAL A 29 -8.44 -7.65 8.03
CA VAL A 29 -9.20 -7.70 6.77
C VAL A 29 -8.77 -6.62 5.79
N SER A 30 -8.43 -5.41 6.26
CA SER A 30 -7.99 -4.32 5.39
C SER A 30 -6.62 -4.61 4.78
N LEU A 31 -5.70 -5.24 5.53
CA LEU A 31 -4.40 -5.63 5.02
C LEU A 31 -4.53 -6.80 4.03
N MET A 32 -5.34 -7.82 4.34
CA MET A 32 -5.64 -8.93 3.41
C MET A 32 -6.13 -8.40 2.06
N GLN A 33 -7.13 -7.52 2.07
CA GLN A 33 -7.66 -6.91 0.86
C GLN A 33 -6.61 -6.09 0.11
N HIS A 34 -5.71 -5.41 0.83
CA HIS A 34 -4.62 -4.66 0.20
C HIS A 34 -3.66 -5.60 -0.51
N LEU A 35 -3.21 -6.66 0.17
CA LEU A 35 -2.27 -7.66 -0.35
C LEU A 35 -2.86 -8.42 -1.55
N GLU A 36 -4.14 -8.76 -1.51
CA GLU A 36 -4.79 -9.48 -2.61
C GLU A 36 -5.07 -8.59 -3.82
N LYS A 37 -5.50 -7.33 -3.61
CA LYS A 37 -5.94 -6.47 -4.72
C LYS A 37 -4.82 -5.67 -5.38
N LYS A 38 -3.83 -5.21 -4.62
CA LYS A 38 -2.81 -4.29 -5.15
C LYS A 38 -1.60 -5.04 -5.71
N PRO A 39 -0.84 -5.81 -4.90
CA PRO A 39 0.25 -6.60 -5.43
C PRO A 39 -0.21 -7.97 -5.96
N GLY A 40 -1.48 -8.36 -5.78
CA GLY A 40 -2.02 -9.60 -6.36
C GLY A 40 -1.61 -10.87 -5.60
N LEU A 41 -1.26 -10.75 -4.32
CA LEU A 41 -0.76 -11.89 -3.53
C LEU A 41 -1.86 -12.88 -3.23
N GLN A 42 -1.54 -14.16 -3.39
CA GLN A 42 -2.38 -15.25 -2.93
C GLN A 42 -1.98 -15.67 -1.52
N PRO A 43 -2.92 -16.02 -0.63
CA PRO A 43 -2.59 -16.56 0.68
C PRO A 43 -1.83 -17.88 0.54
N THR A 44 -0.69 -18.03 1.23
CA THR A 44 0.01 -19.31 1.35
C THR A 44 -0.78 -20.26 2.26
N ALA A 45 -1.40 -19.72 3.32
CA ALA A 45 -2.26 -20.46 4.22
C ALA A 45 -3.48 -19.63 4.65
N THR A 46 -4.57 -20.32 4.96
CA THR A 46 -5.81 -19.71 5.50
C THR A 46 -6.17 -20.37 6.81
N HIS A 47 -6.24 -19.57 7.87
CA HIS A 47 -6.54 -20.02 9.23
C HIS A 47 -7.98 -19.66 9.58
N GLY A 48 -8.87 -20.60 9.27
CA GLY A 48 -10.30 -20.42 9.45
C GLY A 48 -10.83 -19.21 8.67
N ARG A 49 -11.65 -18.40 9.34
CA ARG A 49 -12.31 -17.23 8.71
C ARG A 49 -11.61 -15.90 8.96
N TYR A 50 -10.59 -15.89 9.83
CA TYR A 50 -10.12 -14.67 10.46
C TYR A 50 -8.67 -14.32 10.12
N ALA A 51 -7.85 -15.31 9.78
CA ALA A 51 -6.43 -15.11 9.56
C ALA A 51 -5.94 -15.75 8.26
N ARG A 52 -4.92 -15.12 7.67
CA ARG A 52 -4.26 -15.57 6.44
C ARG A 52 -2.77 -15.34 6.56
N GLU A 53 -2.02 -16.18 5.87
CA GLU A 53 -0.58 -16.04 5.70
C GLU A 53 -0.23 -15.70 4.27
N TYR A 54 0.78 -14.86 4.09
CA TYR A 54 1.26 -14.43 2.79
C TYR A 54 2.78 -14.41 2.77
N GLU A 55 3.33 -14.55 1.58
CA GLU A 55 4.77 -14.42 1.33
C GLU A 55 5.02 -13.25 0.38
N CYS A 56 6.04 -12.45 0.66
CA CYS A 56 6.47 -11.40 -0.24
C CYS A 56 7.99 -11.18 -0.19
N PRO A 57 8.60 -10.62 -1.25
CA PRO A 57 10.00 -10.22 -1.21
C PRO A 57 10.25 -9.18 -0.10
N LYS A 58 11.33 -9.35 0.68
CA LYS A 58 11.72 -8.42 1.77
C LYS A 58 11.93 -6.98 1.30
N SER A 59 12.23 -6.79 0.02
CA SER A 59 12.39 -5.47 -0.61
C SER A 59 11.11 -4.63 -0.58
N TRP A 60 9.93 -5.24 -0.44
CA TRP A 60 8.66 -4.53 -0.38
C TRP A 60 8.37 -3.96 1.00
N ILE A 61 8.97 -4.52 2.05
CA ILE A 61 8.76 -4.09 3.43
C ILE A 61 9.72 -2.94 3.76
N LYS A 62 9.15 -1.75 3.95
CA LYS A 62 9.92 -0.58 4.37
C LYS A 62 10.26 -0.70 5.85
N LYS A 63 11.56 -0.73 6.16
CA LYS A 63 12.06 -0.61 7.54
C LYS A 63 11.49 0.65 8.19
N PRO A 64 11.17 0.62 9.50
CA PRO A 64 10.80 1.82 10.25
C PRO A 64 11.88 2.88 10.09
N ARG A 65 11.46 4.08 9.67
CA ARG A 65 12.35 5.23 9.53
C ARG A 65 11.78 6.37 10.35
N LYS A 66 12.66 7.15 10.98
CA LYS A 66 12.26 8.39 11.65
C LYS A 66 11.53 9.27 10.63
N PRO A 67 10.39 9.89 11.00
CA PRO A 67 9.74 10.87 10.14
C PRO A 67 10.75 11.94 9.73
N ARG A 68 10.78 12.26 8.44
CA ARG A 68 11.67 13.29 7.93
C ARG A 68 11.27 14.63 8.52
N GLN A 69 12.18 15.27 9.25
CA GLN A 69 12.01 16.65 9.65
C GLN A 69 12.45 17.55 8.50
N LEU A 70 11.54 18.43 8.04
CA LEU A 70 11.82 19.39 6.98
C LEU A 70 12.05 20.76 7.61
N SER A 71 13.04 21.49 7.13
CA SER A 71 13.19 22.91 7.46
C SER A 71 12.06 23.74 6.83
N GLU A 72 11.80 24.94 7.33
CA GLU A 72 10.76 25.83 6.77
C GLU A 72 10.99 26.10 5.27
N VAL A 73 12.25 26.30 4.86
CA VAL A 73 12.63 26.47 3.44
C VAL A 73 12.26 25.24 2.61
N GLN A 74 12.45 24.03 3.14
CA GLN A 74 12.09 22.80 2.45
C GLN A 74 10.58 22.59 2.37
N LYS A 75 9.84 22.98 3.42
CA LYS A 75 8.37 22.95 3.44
C LYS A 75 7.79 23.88 2.38
N GLU A 76 8.31 25.12 2.29
CA GLU A 76 7.83 26.10 1.30
C GLU A 76 8.12 25.63 -0.13
N LYS A 77 9.32 25.08 -0.38
CA LYS A 77 9.66 24.51 -1.69
C LYS A 77 8.75 23.34 -2.07
N LEU A 78 8.34 22.51 -1.11
CA LEU A 78 7.35 21.45 -1.33
C LEU A 78 5.97 22.04 -1.65
N ARG A 79 5.53 23.07 -0.91
CA ARG A 79 4.25 23.75 -1.14
C ARG A 79 4.16 24.33 -2.56
N LEU A 80 5.19 25.04 -2.99
CA LEU A 80 5.27 25.60 -4.35
C LEU A 80 5.19 24.51 -5.42
N ARG A 81 5.91 23.40 -5.24
CA ARG A 81 5.85 22.24 -6.15
C ARG A 81 4.45 21.62 -6.25
N PHE A 82 3.70 21.58 -5.16
CA PHE A 82 2.31 21.08 -5.20
C PHE A 82 1.39 22.03 -5.95
N VAL A 83 1.52 23.34 -5.73
CA VAL A 83 0.76 24.35 -6.47
C VAL A 83 1.03 24.27 -7.97
N GLU A 84 2.30 24.24 -8.36
CA GLU A 84 2.73 24.12 -9.76
C GLU A 84 2.17 22.86 -10.42
N LYS A 85 2.29 21.69 -9.77
CA LYS A 85 1.70 20.43 -10.26
C LYS A 85 0.18 20.49 -10.36
N SER A 86 -0.50 21.20 -9.46
CA SER A 86 -1.96 21.35 -9.50
C SER A 86 -2.42 22.23 -10.66
N ILE A 87 -1.64 23.24 -11.03
CA ILE A 87 -1.91 24.11 -12.18
C ILE A 87 -1.65 23.34 -13.46
N LEU A 88 -0.55 22.60 -13.54
CA LEU A 88 -0.22 21.77 -14.70
C LEU A 88 -1.31 20.72 -14.97
N ARG A 89 -1.78 20.02 -13.93
CA ARG A 89 -2.88 19.04 -14.05
C ARG A 89 -4.18 19.65 -14.57
N ARG A 90 -4.47 20.90 -14.21
CA ARG A 90 -5.66 21.63 -14.70
C ARG A 90 -5.53 22.10 -16.14
N LYS A 91 -4.30 22.33 -16.61
CA LYS A 91 -4.02 22.78 -17.98
C LYS A 91 -3.87 21.62 -18.99
N LEU A 92 -3.76 20.37 -18.54
CA LEU A 92 -3.73 19.24 -19.48
C LEU A 92 -5.14 19.04 -20.08
N PRO A 93 -5.29 19.05 -21.42
CA PRO A 93 -6.54 18.64 -22.05
C PRO A 93 -6.82 17.17 -21.72
N SER A 94 -8.09 16.85 -21.47
CA SER A 94 -8.57 15.49 -21.25
C SER A 94 -8.33 14.63 -22.50
N ALA A 95 -7.18 13.97 -22.58
CA ALA A 95 -6.90 13.00 -23.62
C ALA A 95 -7.60 11.66 -23.29
N VAL A 96 -8.93 11.65 -23.35
CA VAL A 96 -9.76 10.47 -23.67
C VAL A 96 -10.97 10.99 -24.43
N GLY A 97 -10.74 11.33 -25.69
CA GLY A 97 -11.80 11.43 -26.69
C GLY A 97 -12.15 10.01 -27.12
N ASP A 98 -13.35 9.60 -26.74
CA ASP A 98 -14.22 8.65 -27.41
C ASP A 98 -13.83 8.39 -28.88
N SER A 99 -13.25 7.22 -29.16
CA SER A 99 -13.18 6.69 -30.52
C SER A 99 -14.51 5.98 -30.79
N GLY A 100 -15.37 6.66 -31.54
CA GLY A 100 -16.75 6.30 -31.81
C GLY A 100 -16.95 4.98 -32.55
N GLY A 101 -18.22 4.58 -32.56
CA GLY A 101 -18.72 3.44 -33.30
C GLY A 101 -18.91 3.68 -34.80
N GLU A 102 -19.51 2.64 -35.41
CA GLU A 102 -19.87 2.41 -36.82
C GLU A 102 -18.68 2.06 -37.73
N LYS A 103 -18.65 0.89 -38.38
CA LYS A 103 -19.77 0.12 -38.98
C LYS A 103 -19.69 -1.37 -38.69
#